data_AF-A0A136LKS3-F1
#
_entry.id   AF-A0A136LKS3-F1
#
_cell.length_a   1.000
_cell.length_b   1.000
_cell.length_c   1.000
_cell.angle_alpha   90.00
_cell.angle_beta   90.00
_cell.angle_gamma   90.00
#
_symmetry.space_group_name_H-M   'P 1'
#
loop_
_entity.id
_entity.type
_entity.pdbx_description
1 polymer ?
#
loop_
_entity_poly.entity_id
_entity_poly.type
_entity_poly.pdbx_seq_one_letter_code
_entity_poly.pdbx_strand_id
1 'polypeptide(L)'
;MKSGIRYSEFLKDVFLLSVTCFGGPQAHLAHFQNVLVQKRKYITEEELIELNALCQVLPGPSSTQTLSSIGYRLGGAKLAYLTLLIWLIPSVAIMTVAGILINSFANKHSSLEFTRFIQPMAVGFVAYAAYSISLKTVTTMRGAVIMILAGVATYFSKSPVVFPLILLGAGLITALNYKAHPRQEKQKFDVSWANFFFMGRCFGFCCLAGCRYQIDT
;
A
#
# COMPACT_ATOMS: atom_id res chain seq x y z
N MET A 1 -23.10 15.01 7.26
CA MET A 1 -22.07 14.81 8.31
C MET A 1 -22.65 13.81 9.32
N LYS A 2 -22.20 12.55 9.35
CA LYS A 2 -22.77 11.51 10.26
C LYS A 2 -22.35 11.83 11.71
N SER A 3 -23.27 12.34 12.51
CA SER A 3 -23.06 13.03 13.79
C SER A 3 -22.78 12.10 15.00
N GLY A 4 -21.97 11.05 14.87
CA GLY A 4 -21.75 10.09 15.97
C GLY A 4 -20.39 9.40 16.02
N ILE A 5 -19.47 9.66 15.09
CA ILE A 5 -18.20 8.92 15.04
C ILE A 5 -17.17 9.59 15.96
N ARG A 6 -16.76 8.87 17.00
CA ARG A 6 -15.65 9.29 17.86
C ARG A 6 -14.32 9.10 17.10
N TYR A 7 -13.67 10.20 16.73
CA TYR A 7 -12.38 10.14 16.00
C TYR A 7 -11.30 9.32 16.71
N SER A 8 -11.33 9.28 18.05
CA SER A 8 -10.41 8.45 18.83
C SER A 8 -10.60 6.95 18.61
N GLU A 9 -11.82 6.47 18.36
CA GLU A 9 -12.06 5.06 18.04
C GLU A 9 -11.56 4.72 16.65
N PHE A 10 -11.87 5.57 15.67
CA PHE A 10 -11.40 5.39 14.31
C PHE A 10 -9.88 5.32 14.25
N LEU A 11 -9.18 6.22 14.94
CA LEU A 11 -7.72 6.21 15.00
C LEU A 11 -7.14 4.98 15.72
N LYS A 12 -7.84 4.43 16.74
CA LYS A 12 -7.45 3.15 17.37
C LYS A 12 -7.61 1.98 16.40
N ASP A 13 -8.68 1.96 15.62
CA ASP A 13 -8.88 0.92 14.61
C ASP A 13 -7.86 1.05 13.47
N VAL A 14 -7.49 2.28 13.07
CA VAL A 14 -6.40 2.54 12.11
C VAL A 14 -5.07 2.01 12.64
N PHE A 15 -4.76 2.22 13.92
CA PHE A 15 -3.56 1.67 14.56
C PHE A 15 -3.57 0.13 14.57
N LEU A 16 -4.72 -0.47 14.88
CA LEU A 16 -4.83 -1.93 14.85
C LEU A 16 -4.66 -2.47 13.42
N LEU A 17 -5.24 -1.78 12.44
CA LEU A 17 -5.09 -2.11 11.02
C LEU A 17 -3.62 -1.99 10.58
N SER A 18 -2.85 -0.98 11.02
CA SER A 18 -1.44 -0.85 10.62
C SER A 18 -0.54 -1.97 11.14
N VAL A 19 -0.94 -2.66 12.21
CA VAL A 19 -0.21 -3.81 12.75
C VAL A 19 -0.75 -5.15 12.22
N THR A 20 -1.95 -5.18 11.61
CA THR A 20 -2.62 -6.43 11.19
C THR A 20 -2.80 -6.58 9.68
N CYS A 21 -2.78 -5.48 8.92
CA CYS A 21 -2.90 -5.51 7.47
C CYS A 21 -1.59 -5.95 6.81
N PHE A 22 -1.52 -7.25 6.49
CA PHE A 22 -0.47 -7.83 5.65
C PHE A 22 -1.06 -8.50 4.41
N GLY A 23 -0.22 -8.81 3.42
CA GLY A 23 -0.65 -9.54 2.21
C GLY A 23 -1.05 -8.67 1.02
N GLY A 24 -0.71 -7.38 1.05
CA GLY A 24 -0.82 -6.48 -0.10
C GLY A 24 -2.18 -5.80 -0.27
N PRO A 25 -2.35 -4.97 -1.32
CA PRO A 25 -3.49 -4.05 -1.42
C PRO A 25 -4.87 -4.70 -1.37
N GLN A 26 -5.02 -5.85 -2.03
CA GLN A 26 -6.29 -6.60 -2.02
C GLN A 26 -6.62 -7.18 -0.64
N ALA A 27 -5.60 -7.63 0.11
CA ALA A 27 -5.80 -8.07 1.49
C ALA A 27 -6.16 -6.89 2.39
N HIS A 28 -5.50 -5.74 2.23
CA HIS A 28 -5.77 -4.55 3.03
C HIS A 28 -7.21 -4.06 2.80
N LEU A 29 -7.70 -4.09 1.56
CA LEU A 29 -9.08 -3.73 1.23
C LEU A 29 -10.08 -4.65 1.94
N ALA A 30 -9.84 -5.96 1.99
CA ALA A 30 -10.66 -6.90 2.75
C ALA A 30 -10.65 -6.59 4.27
N HIS A 31 -9.49 -6.24 4.83
CA HIS A 31 -9.39 -5.79 6.23
C HIS A 31 -10.19 -4.50 6.46
N PHE A 32 -10.12 -3.54 5.54
CA PHE A 32 -10.89 -2.30 5.61
C PHE A 32 -12.39 -2.56 5.53
N GLN A 33 -12.84 -3.45 4.66
CA GLN A 33 -14.25 -3.85 4.56
C GLN A 33 -14.73 -4.49 5.88
N ASN A 34 -13.96 -5.43 6.43
CA ASN A 34 -14.32 -6.10 7.68
C ASN A 34 -14.40 -5.13 8.87
N VAL A 35 -13.39 -4.26 9.04
CA VAL A 35 -13.30 -3.39 10.22
C VAL A 35 -14.10 -2.10 10.04
N LEU A 36 -13.88 -1.36 8.94
CA LEU A 36 -14.42 -0.01 8.75
C LEU A 36 -15.85 -0.01 8.21
N VAL A 37 -16.25 -1.04 7.45
CA VAL A 37 -17.62 -1.18 6.90
C VAL A 37 -18.46 -2.08 7.80
N GLN A 38 -18.12 -3.36 7.94
CA GLN A 38 -18.99 -4.34 8.60
C GLN A 38 -19.05 -4.16 10.12
N LYS A 39 -17.89 -4.12 10.78
CA LYS A 39 -17.81 -4.05 12.25
C LYS A 39 -18.16 -2.68 12.80
N ARG A 40 -17.57 -1.62 12.23
CA ARG A 40 -17.71 -0.25 12.76
C ARG A 40 -18.70 0.64 12.02
N LYS A 41 -19.03 0.30 10.76
CA LYS A 41 -19.97 1.07 9.93
C LYS A 41 -19.61 2.55 9.79
N TYR A 42 -18.31 2.87 9.74
CA TYR A 42 -17.83 4.24 9.54
C TYR A 42 -18.20 4.76 8.16
N ILE A 43 -18.07 3.92 7.14
CA ILE A 43 -18.41 4.18 5.73
C ILE A 43 -19.25 3.03 5.17
N THR A 44 -19.94 3.25 4.06
CA THR A 44 -20.63 2.16 3.35
C THR A 44 -19.67 1.37 2.46
N GLU A 45 -20.13 0.21 1.97
CA GLU A 45 -19.35 -0.59 1.03
C GLU A 45 -19.13 0.14 -0.29
N GLU A 46 -20.15 0.85 -0.77
CA GLU A 46 -20.06 1.69 -1.97
C GLU A 46 -19.01 2.78 -1.80
N GLU A 47 -19.02 3.50 -0.66
CA GLU A 47 -18.02 4.53 -0.36
C GLU A 47 -16.59 3.95 -0.33
N LEU A 48 -16.40 2.75 0.24
CA LEU A 48 -15.10 2.09 0.25
C LEU A 48 -14.62 1.75 -1.16
N ILE A 49 -15.50 1.20 -2.01
CA ILE A 49 -15.18 0.82 -3.38
C ILE A 49 -14.86 2.06 -4.23
N GLU A 50 -15.65 3.14 -4.11
CA GLU A 50 -15.43 4.39 -4.82
C GLU A 50 -14.10 5.04 -4.45
N LEU A 51 -13.79 5.14 -3.14
CA LEU A 51 -12.51 5.68 -2.67
C LEU A 51 -11.34 4.83 -3.16
N ASN A 52 -11.47 3.50 -3.11
CA ASN A 52 -10.45 2.61 -3.61
C ASN A 52 -10.25 2.78 -5.13
N ALA A 53 -11.33 2.88 -5.91
CA ALA A 53 -11.25 3.12 -7.35
C ALA A 53 -10.54 4.44 -7.69
N LEU A 54 -10.84 5.51 -6.95
CA LEU A 54 -10.15 6.79 -7.08
C LEU A 54 -8.66 6.64 -6.79
N CYS A 55 -8.29 5.95 -5.71
CA CYS A 55 -6.89 5.75 -5.33
C CYS A 55 -6.11 4.88 -6.31
N GLN A 56 -6.77 3.98 -7.06
CA GLN A 56 -6.11 3.18 -8.10
C GLN A 56 -5.74 4.01 -9.35
N VAL A 57 -6.35 5.17 -9.55
CA VAL A 57 -6.00 6.12 -10.62
C VAL A 57 -4.83 7.02 -10.21
N LEU A 58 -4.69 7.28 -8.91
CA LEU A 58 -3.66 8.16 -8.39
C LEU A 58 -2.30 7.43 -8.33
N PRO A 59 -1.18 8.11 -8.64
CA PRO A 59 0.13 7.52 -8.42
C PRO A 59 0.36 7.36 -6.91
N GLY A 60 0.62 6.14 -6.46
CA GLY A 60 0.99 5.87 -5.06
C GLY A 60 0.53 4.51 -4.54
N PRO A 61 0.80 4.23 -3.25
CA PRO A 61 0.37 3.00 -2.60
C PRO A 61 -1.14 3.07 -2.31
N SER A 62 -1.93 2.34 -3.09
CA SER A 62 -3.38 2.37 -3.04
C SER A 62 -3.95 2.12 -1.64
N SER A 63 -3.40 1.18 -0.86
CA SER A 63 -3.87 0.94 0.52
C SER A 63 -3.80 2.17 1.43
N THR A 64 -2.66 2.87 1.40
CA THR A 64 -2.45 4.06 2.23
C THR A 64 -3.33 5.20 1.75
N GLN A 65 -3.43 5.38 0.43
CA GLN A 65 -4.29 6.41 -0.16
C GLN A 65 -5.77 6.17 0.17
N THR A 66 -6.25 4.93 0.03
CA THR A 66 -7.64 4.57 0.37
C THR A 66 -7.90 4.85 1.84
N LEU A 67 -7.04 4.40 2.76
CA LEU A 67 -7.25 4.64 4.19
C LEU A 67 -7.20 6.13 4.57
N SER A 68 -6.25 6.89 4.03
CA SER A 68 -6.18 8.34 4.26
C SER A 68 -7.38 9.09 3.66
N SER A 69 -7.91 8.63 2.52
CA SER A 69 -9.10 9.21 1.90
C SER A 69 -10.37 8.93 2.71
N ILE A 70 -10.45 7.77 3.38
CA ILE A 70 -11.49 7.47 4.36
C ILE A 70 -11.38 8.45 5.54
N GLY A 71 -10.17 8.67 6.06
CA GLY A 71 -9.94 9.68 7.10
C GLY A 71 -10.37 11.08 6.68
N TYR A 72 -10.10 11.47 5.43
CA TYR A 72 -10.55 12.73 4.85
C TYR A 72 -12.08 12.83 4.77
N ARG A 73 -12.74 11.75 4.32
CA ARG A 73 -14.19 11.69 4.22
C ARG A 73 -14.88 11.81 5.57
N LEU A 74 -14.30 11.21 6.62
CA LEU A 74 -14.86 11.19 7.97
C LEU A 74 -14.65 12.48 8.76
N GLY A 75 -13.49 13.14 8.62
CA GLY A 75 -13.12 14.29 9.46
C GLY A 75 -12.26 15.35 8.78
N GLY A 76 -12.27 15.40 7.44
CA GLY A 76 -11.52 16.36 6.64
C GLY A 76 -10.01 16.17 6.70
N ALA A 77 -9.27 17.20 6.26
CA ALA A 77 -7.81 17.16 6.14
C ALA A 77 -7.11 16.78 7.46
N LYS A 78 -7.57 17.32 8.60
CA LYS A 78 -6.97 17.05 9.91
C LYS A 78 -6.99 15.57 10.27
N LEU A 79 -8.13 14.91 10.07
CA LEU A 79 -8.25 13.48 10.37
C LEU A 79 -7.48 12.63 9.34
N ALA A 80 -7.43 13.05 8.07
CA ALA A 80 -6.63 12.39 7.04
C ALA A 80 -5.13 12.34 7.41
N TYR A 81 -4.56 13.46 7.86
CA TYR A 81 -3.16 13.51 8.29
C TYR A 81 -2.91 12.64 9.52
N LEU A 82 -3.79 12.67 10.52
CA LEU A 82 -3.68 11.80 11.70
C LEU A 82 -3.76 10.32 11.32
N THR A 83 -4.66 9.97 10.40
CA THR A 83 -4.81 8.61 9.86
C THR A 83 -3.51 8.15 9.21
N LEU A 84 -2.91 8.99 8.37
CA LEU A 84 -1.65 8.70 7.71
C LEU A 84 -0.51 8.49 8.72
N LEU A 85 -0.38 9.38 9.70
CA LEU A 85 0.67 9.26 10.73
C LEU A 85 0.53 7.97 11.53
N ILE A 86 -0.66 7.66 12.04
CA ILE A 86 -0.91 6.45 12.82
C ILE A 86 -0.72 5.18 11.98
N TRP A 87 -1.09 5.24 10.69
CA TRP A 87 -0.87 4.14 9.76
C TRP A 87 0.62 3.84 9.55
N LEU A 88 1.47 4.88 9.51
CA LEU A 88 2.91 4.75 9.25
C LEU A 88 3.74 4.42 10.50
N ILE A 89 3.32 4.87 11.68
CA ILE A 89 4.10 4.80 12.92
C ILE A 89 4.67 3.40 13.21
N PRO A 90 3.89 2.30 13.18
CA PRO A 90 4.43 0.99 13.55
C PRO A 90 5.54 0.53 12.61
N SER A 91 5.37 0.73 11.30
CA SER A 91 6.37 0.35 10.31
C SER A 91 7.65 1.18 10.45
N VAL A 92 7.51 2.49 10.61
CA VAL A 92 8.66 3.39 10.80
C VAL A 92 9.40 3.07 12.10
N ALA A 93 8.69 2.79 13.19
CA ALA A 93 9.28 2.44 14.47
C ALA A 93 10.09 1.14 14.38
N ILE A 94 9.51 0.08 13.80
CA ILE A 94 10.19 -1.22 13.63
C ILE A 94 11.44 -1.06 12.76
N MET A 95 11.34 -0.36 11.62
CA MET A 95 12.48 -0.15 10.72
C MET A 95 13.58 0.69 11.37
N THR A 96 13.23 1.75 12.09
CA THR A 96 14.19 2.60 12.80
C THR A 96 14.93 1.81 13.88
N VAL A 97 14.19 1.07 14.71
CA VAL A 97 14.79 0.24 15.78
C VAL A 97 15.71 -0.83 15.18
N ALA A 98 15.28 -1.51 14.12
CA ALA A 98 16.11 -2.49 13.43
C ALA A 98 17.40 -1.87 12.86
N GLY A 99 17.31 -0.67 12.26
CA GLY A 99 18.47 0.05 11.73
C GLY A 99 19.49 0.43 12.81
N ILE A 100 19.02 0.97 13.94
CA ILE A 100 19.88 1.34 15.09
C ILE A 100 20.57 0.10 15.66
N LEU A 101 19.84 -1.01 15.82
CA LEU A 101 20.39 -2.26 16.33
C LEU A 101 21.50 -2.78 15.42
N ILE A 102 21.25 -2.88 14.11
CA ILE A 102 22.25 -3.36 13.14
C ILE A 102 23.51 -2.50 13.17
N ASN A 103 23.35 -1.17 13.18
CA ASN A 103 24.49 -0.24 13.26
C ASN A 103 25.30 -0.44 14.55
N SER A 104 24.62 -0.61 15.69
CA SER A 104 25.25 -0.84 17.00
C SER A 104 26.04 -2.15 17.06
N PHE A 105 25.54 -3.23 16.42
CA PHE A 105 26.26 -4.51 16.34
C PHE A 105 27.47 -4.45 15.40
N ALA A 106 27.36 -3.73 14.28
CA ALA A 106 28.45 -3.54 13.33
C ALA A 106 29.67 -2.84 13.96
N ASN A 107 29.44 -1.80 14.78
CA ASN A 107 30.53 -1.03 15.40
C ASN A 107 31.28 -1.80 16.51
N LYS A 108 30.66 -2.83 17.13
CA LYS A 108 31.24 -3.59 18.25
C LYS A 108 32.06 -4.82 17.82
N HIS A 109 32.40 -4.99 16.54
CA HIS A 109 33.08 -6.19 16.02
C HIS A 109 32.37 -7.52 16.40
N SER A 110 31.07 -7.46 16.70
CA SER A 110 30.26 -8.67 16.86
C SER A 110 29.93 -9.23 15.48
N SER A 111 30.09 -10.54 15.33
CA SER A 111 29.87 -11.24 14.06
C SER A 111 28.44 -10.99 13.54
N LEU A 112 28.33 -10.29 12.40
CA LEU A 112 27.07 -10.06 11.66
C LEU A 112 26.58 -11.33 10.92
N GLU A 113 27.02 -12.52 11.34
CA GLU A 113 26.68 -13.80 10.73
C GLU A 113 25.18 -14.04 10.66
N PHE A 114 24.38 -13.50 11.60
CA PHE A 114 22.92 -13.63 11.55
C PHE A 114 22.30 -12.92 10.33
N THR A 115 22.92 -11.84 9.84
CA THR A 115 22.44 -11.06 8.69
C THR A 115 22.38 -11.90 7.42
N ARG A 116 23.19 -12.96 7.31
CA ARG A 116 23.17 -13.89 6.18
C ARG A 116 21.81 -14.58 6.00
N PHE A 117 21.02 -14.71 7.07
CA PHE A 117 19.70 -15.32 7.03
C PHE A 117 18.62 -14.34 6.54
N ILE A 118 18.89 -13.04 6.53
CA ILE A 118 17.93 -12.02 6.06
C ILE A 118 17.64 -12.18 4.56
N GLN A 119 18.66 -12.43 3.75
CA GLN A 119 18.49 -12.64 2.30
C GLN A 119 17.55 -13.81 1.95
N PRO A 120 17.76 -15.05 2.44
CA PRO A 120 16.84 -16.16 2.17
C PRO A 120 15.46 -15.96 2.82
N MET A 121 15.38 -15.30 3.99
CA MET A 121 14.08 -14.93 4.57
C MET A 121 13.31 -13.97 3.67
N ALA A 122 13.97 -12.95 3.12
CA ALA A 122 13.36 -12.00 2.18
C ALA A 122 12.84 -12.71 0.93
N VAL A 123 13.62 -13.64 0.36
CA VAL A 123 13.18 -14.47 -0.77
C VAL A 123 11.93 -15.29 -0.40
N GLY A 124 11.92 -15.91 0.79
CA GLY A 124 10.76 -16.65 1.29
C GLY A 124 9.51 -15.79 1.45
N PHE A 125 9.64 -14.58 2.01
CA PHE A 125 8.54 -13.63 2.15
C PHE A 125 7.99 -13.18 0.79
N VAL A 126 8.86 -12.85 -0.16
CA VAL A 126 8.46 -12.44 -1.52
C VAL A 126 7.76 -13.61 -2.24
N ALA A 127 8.30 -14.83 -2.13
CA ALA A 127 7.69 -16.02 -2.70
C ALA A 127 6.30 -16.30 -2.11
N TYR A 128 6.14 -16.20 -0.78
CA TYR A 128 4.85 -16.38 -0.11
C TYR A 128 3.85 -15.28 -0.50
N ALA A 129 4.29 -14.02 -0.58
CA ALA A 129 3.44 -12.92 -1.03
C ALA A 129 2.98 -13.12 -2.49
N ALA A 130 3.89 -13.53 -3.39
CA ALA A 130 3.55 -13.86 -4.77
C ALA A 130 2.54 -15.02 -4.84
N TYR A 131 2.76 -16.08 -4.06
CA TYR A 131 1.84 -17.22 -3.96
C TYR A 131 0.45 -16.80 -3.47
N SER A 132 0.37 -16.07 -2.36
CA SER A 132 -0.89 -15.58 -1.79
C SER A 132 -1.67 -14.68 -2.75
N ILE A 133 -0.98 -13.81 -3.49
CA ILE A 133 -1.60 -12.97 -4.51
C ILE A 133 -2.09 -13.84 -5.68
N SER A 134 -1.28 -14.79 -6.14
CA SER A 134 -1.62 -15.67 -7.27
C SER A 134 -2.90 -16.47 -7.02
N LEU A 135 -3.10 -16.98 -5.80
CA LEU A 135 -4.33 -17.70 -5.44
C LEU A 135 -5.59 -16.84 -5.55
N LYS A 136 -5.47 -15.52 -5.37
CA LYS A 136 -6.59 -14.58 -5.43
C LYS A 136 -6.82 -14.01 -6.83
N THR A 137 -5.77 -13.88 -7.64
CA THR A 137 -5.84 -13.24 -8.96
C THR A 137 -5.94 -14.24 -10.11
N VAL A 138 -5.37 -15.44 -9.96
CA VAL A 138 -5.32 -16.47 -11.00
C VAL A 138 -6.46 -17.47 -10.79
N THR A 139 -7.65 -17.08 -11.23
CA THR A 139 -8.86 -17.91 -11.10
C THR A 139 -9.14 -18.79 -12.32
N THR A 140 -8.47 -18.54 -13.45
CA THR A 140 -8.69 -19.24 -14.72
C THR A 140 -7.44 -19.97 -15.19
N MET A 141 -7.64 -21.10 -15.88
CA MET A 141 -6.54 -21.86 -16.50
C MET A 141 -5.70 -21.01 -17.45
N ARG A 142 -6.33 -20.07 -18.19
CA ARG A 142 -5.62 -19.13 -19.06
C ARG A 142 -4.73 -18.17 -18.27
N GLY A 143 -5.24 -17.64 -17.15
CA GLY A 143 -4.45 -16.80 -16.25
C GLY A 143 -3.22 -17.55 -15.69
N ALA A 144 -3.36 -18.84 -15.39
CA ALA A 144 -2.26 -19.67 -14.91
C ALA A 144 -1.18 -19.87 -15.97
N VAL A 145 -1.58 -20.14 -17.23
CA VAL A 145 -0.65 -20.23 -18.36
C VAL A 145 0.09 -18.91 -18.58
N ILE A 146 -0.62 -17.79 -18.56
CA ILE A 146 -0.01 -16.45 -18.71
C ILE A 146 0.98 -16.19 -17.58
N MET A 147 0.63 -16.50 -16.33
CA MET A 147 1.51 -16.33 -15.17
C MET A 147 2.81 -17.15 -15.30
N ILE A 148 2.71 -18.43 -15.68
CA ILE A 148 3.87 -19.30 -15.83
C ILE A 148 4.77 -18.81 -16.98
N LEU A 149 4.18 -18.51 -18.13
CA LEU A 149 4.93 -18.00 -19.29
C LEU A 149 5.61 -16.66 -18.98
N ALA A 150 4.92 -15.74 -18.31
CA ALA A 150 5.48 -14.47 -17.88
C ALA A 150 6.64 -14.67 -16.89
N GLY A 151 6.49 -15.58 -15.92
CA GLY A 151 7.54 -15.92 -14.95
C GLY A 151 8.78 -16.49 -15.62
N VAL A 152 8.61 -17.43 -16.54
CA VAL A 152 9.70 -18.03 -17.34
C VAL A 152 10.38 -16.98 -18.21
N ALA A 153 9.61 -16.18 -18.95
CA ALA A 153 10.15 -15.14 -19.83
C ALA A 153 10.96 -14.08 -19.05
N THR A 154 10.48 -13.69 -17.86
CA THR A 154 11.18 -12.75 -16.96
C THR A 154 12.47 -13.35 -16.39
N TYR A 155 12.49 -14.65 -16.09
CA TYR A 155 13.68 -15.33 -15.59
C TYR A 155 14.81 -15.36 -16.63
N PHE A 156 14.48 -15.65 -17.90
CA PHE A 156 15.48 -15.73 -18.96
C PHE A 156 15.91 -14.36 -19.49
N SER A 157 15.03 -13.36 -19.46
CA SER A 157 15.29 -12.06 -20.06
C SER A 157 15.61 -11.02 -18.99
N LYS A 158 16.90 -10.76 -18.76
CA LYS A 158 17.38 -9.75 -17.78
C LYS A 158 17.22 -8.30 -18.26
N SER A 159 16.51 -8.06 -19.37
CA SER A 159 16.34 -6.72 -19.94
C SER A 159 15.18 -5.97 -19.27
N PRO A 160 15.37 -4.70 -18.85
CA PRO A 160 14.32 -3.89 -18.23
C PRO A 160 13.07 -3.70 -19.12
N VAL A 161 13.23 -3.82 -20.44
CA VAL A 161 12.17 -3.59 -21.44
C VAL A 161 11.18 -4.76 -21.49
N VAL A 162 11.58 -5.94 -21.02
CA VAL A 162 10.75 -7.16 -21.10
C VAL A 162 9.54 -7.07 -20.18
N PHE A 163 9.68 -6.43 -19.02
CA PHE A 163 8.61 -6.31 -18.05
C PHE A 163 7.38 -5.54 -18.59
N PRO A 164 7.52 -4.30 -19.12
CA PRO A 164 6.39 -3.61 -19.73
C PRO A 164 5.85 -4.31 -20.98
N LEU A 165 6.69 -4.95 -21.79
CA LEU A 165 6.25 -5.74 -22.96
C LEU A 165 5.34 -6.91 -22.58
N ILE A 166 5.75 -7.71 -21.59
CA ILE A 166 4.94 -8.83 -21.08
C ILE A 166 3.63 -8.29 -20.51
N LEU A 167 3.67 -7.18 -19.79
CA LEU A 167 2.49 -6.57 -19.16
C LEU A 167 1.48 -6.08 -20.21
N LEU A 168 1.95 -5.44 -21.27
CA LEU A 168 1.13 -5.02 -22.41
C LEU A 168 0.57 -6.23 -23.18
N GLY A 169 1.40 -7.24 -23.45
CA GLY A 169 0.97 -8.45 -24.17
C GLY A 169 -0.08 -9.26 -23.40
N ALA A 170 0.15 -9.52 -22.11
CA ALA A 170 -0.81 -10.18 -21.24
C ALA A 170 -2.11 -9.37 -21.08
N GLY A 171 -1.99 -8.05 -20.97
CA GLY A 171 -3.12 -7.13 -20.92
C GLY A 171 -3.97 -7.17 -22.18
N LEU A 172 -3.36 -7.13 -23.37
CA LEU A 172 -4.05 -7.24 -24.67
C LEU A 172 -4.79 -8.56 -24.82
N ILE A 173 -4.13 -9.69 -24.53
CA ILE A 173 -4.74 -11.03 -24.63
C ILE A 173 -5.97 -11.15 -23.70
N THR A 174 -5.89 -10.53 -22.53
CA THR A 174 -6.98 -10.51 -21.55
C THR A 174 -8.11 -9.57 -21.99
N ALA A 175 -7.78 -8.38 -22.52
CA ALA A 175 -8.73 -7.36 -22.96
C ALA A 175 -9.59 -7.83 -24.14
N LEU A 176 -9.00 -8.55 -25.10
CA LEU A 176 -9.71 -9.09 -26.27
C LEU A 176 -10.79 -10.12 -25.90
N ASN A 177 -10.75 -10.67 -24.68
CA ASN A 177 -11.67 -11.70 -24.21
C ASN A 177 -12.60 -11.22 -23.08
N TYR A 178 -12.57 -9.94 -22.70
CA TYR A 178 -13.27 -9.45 -21.52
C TYR A 178 -14.65 -8.86 -21.84
N LYS A 179 -15.70 -9.28 -21.11
CA LYS A 179 -17.04 -8.67 -21.17
C LYS A 179 -17.08 -7.39 -20.33
N ALA A 180 -17.68 -6.34 -20.89
CA ALA A 180 -17.69 -4.98 -20.36
C ALA A 180 -18.12 -4.89 -18.88
N HIS A 181 -17.33 -4.17 -18.06
CA HIS A 181 -17.71 -3.81 -16.70
C HIS A 181 -18.85 -2.77 -16.68
N PRO A 182 -19.75 -2.82 -15.68
CA PRO A 182 -20.80 -1.81 -15.51
C PRO A 182 -20.16 -0.43 -15.24
N ARG A 183 -20.61 0.58 -15.99
CA ARG A 183 -20.20 1.99 -15.80
C ARG A 183 -20.84 2.53 -14.53
N GLN A 184 -20.04 2.88 -13.53
CA GLN A 184 -20.52 3.60 -12.34
C GLN A 184 -20.64 5.10 -12.66
N GLU A 185 -21.75 5.70 -12.24
CA GLU A 185 -22.05 7.11 -12.45
C GLU A 185 -21.12 8.03 -11.64
N LYS A 186 -20.64 9.10 -12.28
CA LYS A 186 -19.68 10.05 -11.71
C LYS A 186 -20.36 11.01 -10.73
N GLN A 187 -19.96 11.00 -9.45
CA GLN A 187 -20.20 12.14 -8.54
C GLN A 187 -19.04 13.13 -8.60
N LYS A 188 -19.36 14.43 -8.52
CA LYS A 188 -18.38 15.53 -8.58
C LYS A 188 -17.68 15.70 -7.22
N PHE A 189 -16.36 15.51 -7.19
CA PHE A 189 -15.50 15.82 -6.04
C PHE A 189 -14.96 17.25 -6.17
N ASP A 190 -15.15 18.07 -5.14
CA ASP A 190 -14.51 19.39 -5.04
C ASP A 190 -13.21 19.26 -4.21
N VAL A 191 -12.08 19.53 -4.85
CA VAL A 191 -10.73 19.34 -4.27
C VAL A 191 -10.15 20.71 -3.94
N SER A 192 -9.98 21.01 -2.66
CA SER A 192 -9.28 22.21 -2.22
C SER A 192 -7.77 22.04 -2.39
N TRP A 193 -7.22 22.73 -3.39
CA TRP A 193 -5.80 22.72 -3.75
C TRP A 193 -4.86 23.20 -2.63
N ALA A 194 -5.37 23.94 -1.64
CA ALA A 194 -4.58 24.41 -0.50
C ALA A 194 -3.97 23.26 0.32
N ASN A 195 -4.67 22.13 0.44
CA ASN A 195 -4.17 20.94 1.14
C ASN A 195 -2.95 20.31 0.44
N PHE A 196 -2.89 20.42 -0.89
CA PHE A 196 -1.76 19.91 -1.68
C PHE A 196 -0.49 20.72 -1.42
N PHE A 197 -0.61 22.04 -1.37
CA PHE A 197 0.53 22.94 -1.06
C PHE A 197 1.05 22.74 0.37
N PHE A 198 0.18 22.49 1.34
CA PHE A 198 0.60 22.19 2.72
C PHE A 198 1.44 20.90 2.79
N MET A 199 0.99 19.83 2.12
CA MET A 199 1.72 18.56 2.08
C MET A 199 3.07 18.67 1.36
N GLY A 200 3.12 19.42 0.25
CA GLY A 200 4.38 19.71 -0.46
C GLY A 200 5.40 20.43 0.43
N ARG A 201 4.96 21.38 1.26
CA ARG A 201 5.83 22.08 2.22
C ARG A 201 6.36 21.16 3.32
N CYS A 202 5.52 20.27 3.86
CA CYS A 202 5.97 19.28 4.85
C CYS A 202 7.00 18.31 4.27
N PHE A 203 6.78 17.79 3.06
CA PHE A 203 7.77 16.94 2.38
C PHE A 203 9.07 17.68 2.11
N GLY A 204 9.00 18.93 1.63
CA GLY A 204 10.19 19.76 1.41
C GLY A 204 10.99 19.97 2.70
N PHE A 205 10.33 20.25 3.82
CA PHE A 205 11.00 20.38 5.12
C PHE A 205 11.66 19.08 5.58
N CYS A 206 10.98 17.94 5.43
CA CYS A 206 11.53 16.62 5.79
C CYS A 206 12.74 16.24 4.93
N CYS A 207 12.69 16.49 3.61
CA CYS A 207 13.83 16.27 2.73
C CYS A 207 15.03 17.16 3.11
N LEU A 208 14.79 18.44 3.43
CA LEU A 208 15.86 19.36 3.85
C LEU A 208 16.47 18.94 5.20
N ALA A 209 15.66 18.47 6.14
CA ALA A 209 16.14 17.94 7.42
C ALA A 209 16.93 16.63 7.24
N GLY A 210 16.47 15.73 6.37
CA GLY A 210 17.17 14.49 6.04
C GLY A 210 18.50 14.70 5.32
N CYS A 211 18.56 15.63 4.36
CA CYS A 211 19.81 16.02 3.70
C CYS A 211 20.81 16.62 4.67
N ARG A 212 20.36 17.37 5.68
CA ARG A 212 21.23 17.89 6.75
C ARG A 212 21.91 16.76 7.52
N TYR A 213 21.14 15.74 7.90
CA TYR A 213 21.63 14.59 8.67
C TYR A 213 22.65 13.74 7.90
N GLN A 214 22.49 13.62 6.57
CA GLN A 214 23.42 12.86 5.71
C GLN A 214 24.76 13.59 5.45
N ILE A 215 24.82 14.92 5.65
CA ILE A 215 26.04 15.73 5.43
C ILE A 215 26.90 15.79 6.71
N ASP A 216 26.28 15.58 7.88
CA ASP A 216 26.95 15.63 9.19
C ASP A 216 27.46 14.24 9.69
N THR A 217 27.36 13.19 8.86
CA THR A 217 27.89 11.82 9.10
C THR A 217 28.85 11.40 8.01
#